data_AF-A0A200J6U2-F1
#
_entry.id   AF-A0A200J6U2-F1
#
_cell.length_a   1.000
_cell.length_b   1.000
_cell.length_c   1.000
_cell.angle_alpha   90.00
_cell.angle_beta   90.00
_cell.angle_gamma   90.00
#
_symmetry.space_group_name_H-M   'P 1'
#
loop_
_entity.id
_entity.type
_entity.pdbx_description
1 polymer ?
#
loop_
_entity_poly.entity_id
_entity_poly.type
_entity_poly.pdbx_seq_one_letter_code
_entity_poly.pdbx_strand_id
1 'polypeptide(L)'
;MSNYEIKDKGINKDSEATSAVSTISYEIENALINKTSARDINKQLETLQGNNKFPSNLQFIDAFYGPKTSSSGAAFLDNNTGKVIVGFAGTKW
;
A
#
# COMPACT_ATOMS: atom_id res chain seq x y z
N MET A 1 6.86 8.98 -18.51
CA MET A 1 6.38 7.67 -18.03
C MET A 1 5.19 7.96 -17.13
N SER A 2 4.06 7.28 -17.34
CA SER A 2 2.87 7.44 -16.52
C SER A 2 3.10 6.72 -15.18
N ASN A 3 3.34 7.46 -14.10
CA ASN A 3 3.34 6.87 -12.76
C ASN A 3 1.88 6.63 -12.37
N TYR A 4 1.54 5.40 -12.00
CA TYR A 4 0.22 5.08 -11.47
C TYR A 4 -0.04 5.88 -10.19
N GLU A 5 -1.25 6.43 -10.08
CA GLU A 5 -1.75 7.12 -8.91
C GLU A 5 -2.59 6.15 -8.06
N ILE A 6 -2.17 5.94 -6.82
CA ILE A 6 -2.87 5.15 -5.82
C ILE A 6 -4.23 5.80 -5.57
N LYS A 7 -5.30 5.05 -5.84
CA LYS A 7 -6.65 5.58 -5.73
C LYS A 7 -7.09 5.59 -4.27
N ASP A 8 -7.81 6.65 -3.92
CA ASP A 8 -8.57 6.71 -2.68
C ASP A 8 -9.67 5.63 -2.70
N LYS A 9 -9.63 4.74 -1.71
CA LYS A 9 -10.60 3.65 -1.52
C LYS A 9 -11.59 3.90 -0.38
N GLY A 10 -11.68 5.14 0.09
CA GLY A 10 -12.50 5.47 1.27
C GLY A 10 -11.87 5.07 2.59
N ILE A 11 -10.56 4.79 2.58
CA ILE A 11 -9.75 4.63 3.79
C ILE A 11 -9.60 6.03 4.42
N ASN A 12 -9.53 6.10 5.74
CA ASN A 12 -9.28 7.32 6.47
C ASN A 12 -8.29 7.08 7.62
N LYS A 13 -7.92 8.15 8.33
CA LYS A 13 -6.97 8.10 9.45
C LYS A 13 -7.36 7.15 10.59
N ASP A 14 -8.65 6.86 10.75
CA ASP A 14 -9.22 6.06 11.84
C ASP A 14 -9.55 4.62 11.39
N SER A 15 -9.21 4.26 10.16
CA SER A 15 -9.43 2.91 9.63
C SER A 15 -8.56 1.87 10.34
N GLU A 16 -9.12 0.69 10.61
CA GLU A 16 -8.39 -0.41 11.24
C GLU A 16 -7.22 -0.86 10.35
N ALA A 17 -6.08 -1.11 10.99
CA ALA A 17 -4.79 -1.29 10.34
C ALA A 17 -4.77 -2.42 9.31
N THR A 18 -5.26 -3.61 9.68
CA THR A 18 -5.27 -4.79 8.80
C THR A 18 -6.16 -4.57 7.59
N SER A 19 -7.33 -3.96 7.79
CA SER A 19 -8.31 -3.66 6.74
C SER A 19 -7.78 -2.59 5.78
N ALA A 20 -7.12 -1.56 6.30
CA ALA A 20 -6.46 -0.53 5.51
C ALA A 20 -5.32 -1.13 4.65
N VAL A 21 -4.45 -1.96 5.25
CA VAL A 21 -3.36 -2.64 4.54
C VAL A 21 -3.91 -3.57 3.46
N SER A 22 -4.94 -4.37 3.76
CA SER A 22 -5.57 -5.26 2.77
C SER A 22 -6.14 -4.48 1.58
N THR A 23 -6.76 -3.33 1.83
CA THR A 23 -7.39 -2.50 0.79
C THR A 23 -6.33 -1.82 -0.08
N ILE A 24 -5.31 -1.22 0.53
CA ILE A 24 -4.27 -0.48 -0.20
C ILE A 24 -3.31 -1.39 -0.97
N SER A 25 -3.16 -2.65 -0.55
CA SER A 25 -2.25 -3.61 -1.21
C SER A 25 -2.59 -3.84 -2.69
N TYR A 26 -3.87 -3.79 -3.06
CA TYR A 26 -4.28 -3.87 -4.47
C TYR A 26 -3.84 -2.66 -5.31
N GLU A 27 -3.87 -1.46 -4.73
CA GLU A 27 -3.42 -0.25 -5.42
C GLU A 27 -1.90 -0.21 -5.53
N ILE A 28 -1.19 -0.76 -4.54
CA ILE A 28 0.25 -0.97 -4.59
C ILE A 28 0.62 -2.01 -5.66
N GLU A 29 -0.11 -3.12 -5.76
CA GLU A 29 0.06 -4.09 -6.87
C GLU A 29 -0.07 -3.41 -8.22
N ASN A 30 -1.14 -2.63 -8.43
CA ASN A 30 -1.35 -1.88 -9.66
C ASN A 30 -0.21 -0.88 -9.93
N ALA A 31 0.29 -0.21 -8.90
CA ALA A 31 1.42 0.70 -9.03
C ALA A 31 2.69 -0.02 -9.48
N LEU A 32 2.99 -1.17 -8.88
CA LEU A 32 4.15 -2.00 -9.25
C LEU A 32 4.03 -2.56 -10.67
N ILE A 33 2.85 -3.01 -11.09
CA ILE A 33 2.57 -3.45 -12.47
C ILE A 33 2.83 -2.32 -13.48
N ASN A 34 2.45 -1.09 -13.11
CA ASN A 34 2.68 0.11 -13.92
C ASN A 34 4.10 0.70 -13.76
N LYS A 35 5.02 -0.03 -13.12
CA LYS A 35 6.43 0.35 -12.91
C LYS A 35 6.62 1.62 -12.07
N THR A 36 5.64 1.98 -11.24
CA THR A 36 5.82 3.01 -10.21
C THR A 36 6.83 2.51 -9.19
N SER A 37 7.81 3.35 -8.83
CA SER A 37 8.85 2.98 -7.88
C SER A 37 8.29 2.88 -6.44
N ALA A 38 8.92 2.04 -5.60
CA ALA A 38 8.57 1.96 -4.17
C ALA A 38 8.68 3.31 -3.46
N ARG A 39 9.62 4.16 -3.89
CA ARG A 39 9.78 5.53 -3.40
C ARG A 39 8.57 6.40 -3.74
N ASP A 40 8.07 6.32 -4.97
CA ASP A 40 6.89 7.08 -5.40
C ASP A 40 5.62 6.57 -4.73
N ILE A 41 5.50 5.25 -4.52
CA ILE A 41 4.43 4.64 -3.73
C ILE A 41 4.45 5.19 -2.30
N ASN A 42 5.61 5.18 -1.63
CA ASN A 42 5.73 5.72 -0.29
C ASN A 42 5.32 7.20 -0.22
N LYS A 43 5.78 8.02 -1.17
CA LYS A 43 5.40 9.44 -1.23
C LYS A 43 3.89 9.65 -1.39
N GLN A 44 3.22 8.81 -2.18
CA GLN A 44 1.77 8.87 -2.34
C GLN A 44 1.05 8.46 -1.04
N LEU A 45 1.53 7.43 -0.35
CA LEU A 45 0.98 7.01 0.95
C LEU A 45 1.15 8.09 2.02
N GLU A 46 2.32 8.72 2.11
CA GLU A 46 2.56 9.88 3.00
C GLU A 46 1.61 11.05 2.69
N THR A 47 1.32 11.29 1.40
CA THR A 47 0.36 12.30 0.97
C THR A 47 -1.06 11.95 1.41
N LEU A 48 -1.47 10.67 1.29
CA LEU A 48 -2.77 10.21 1.79
C LEU A 48 -2.89 10.35 3.31
N GLN A 49 -1.82 10.06 4.06
CA GLN A 49 -1.76 10.26 5.50
C GLN A 49 -1.90 11.72 5.89
N GLY A 50 -1.16 12.62 5.22
CA GLY A 50 -1.27 14.07 5.43
C GLY A 50 -2.67 14.62 5.15
N ASN A 51 -3.41 13.97 4.25
CA ASN A 51 -4.80 14.29 3.92
C ASN A 51 -5.85 13.54 4.76
N ASN A 52 -5.45 12.80 5.81
CA ASN A 52 -6.32 11.96 6.64
C ASN A 52 -7.06 10.83 5.87
N LYS A 53 -6.55 10.44 4.71
CA LYS A 53 -7.09 9.38 3.82
C LYS A 53 -6.40 8.03 3.99
N PHE A 54 -5.51 7.91 4.97
CA PHE A 54 -4.83 6.67 5.33
C PHE A 54 -4.40 6.73 6.80
N PRO A 55 -4.35 5.60 7.53
CA PRO A 55 -3.94 5.58 8.93
C PRO A 55 -2.53 6.15 9.10
N SER A 56 -2.38 7.11 10.02
CA SER A 56 -1.11 7.79 10.27
C SER A 56 -0.11 6.93 11.06
N ASN A 57 -0.58 5.87 11.71
CA ASN A 57 0.26 4.92 12.44
C ASN A 57 0.93 3.88 11.52
N LEU A 58 0.48 3.73 10.27
CA LEU A 58 1.02 2.74 9.34
C LEU A 58 2.17 3.31 8.51
N GLN A 59 3.38 2.83 8.75
CA GLN A 59 4.54 3.20 7.95
C GLN A 59 4.79 2.14 6.87
N PHE A 60 4.84 2.56 5.61
CA PHE A 60 5.23 1.68 4.51
C PHE A 60 6.70 1.26 4.65
N ILE A 61 6.96 -0.04 4.50
CA ILE A 61 8.32 -0.61 4.55
C ILE A 61 8.80 -0.91 3.14
N ASP A 62 8.08 -1.80 2.45
CA ASP A 62 8.42 -2.26 1.12
C ASP A 62 7.23 -2.97 0.47
N ALA A 63 7.31 -3.18 -0.84
CA ALA A 63 6.37 -3.99 -1.59
C ALA A 63 7.05 -4.73 -2.74
N PHE A 64 6.52 -5.90 -3.07
CA PHE A 64 7.01 -6.70 -4.19
C PHE A 64 5.88 -7.13 -5.11
N TYR A 65 6.22 -7.31 -6.38
CA TYR A 65 5.37 -7.93 -7.39
C TYR A 65 6.17 -9.01 -8.11
N GLY A 66 5.74 -10.26 -7.95
CA GLY A 66 6.32 -11.43 -8.60
C GLY A 66 5.50 -11.82 -9.83
N PRO A 67 5.84 -11.34 -11.05
CA PRO A 67 5.05 -11.62 -12.25
C PRO A 67 4.97 -13.11 -12.58
N LYS A 68 6.01 -13.89 -12.23
CA LYS A 68 6.05 -15.34 -12.46
C LYS A 68 5.08 -16.13 -11.58
N THR A 69 4.84 -15.67 -10.35
CA THR A 69 3.96 -16.33 -9.39
C THR A 69 2.59 -15.67 -9.30
N SER A 70 2.37 -14.56 -10.04
CA SER A 70 1.19 -13.71 -9.94
C SER A 70 0.85 -13.34 -8.49
N SER A 71 1.90 -13.08 -7.69
CA SER A 71 1.76 -12.75 -6.27
C SER A 71 2.36 -11.38 -6.02
N SER A 72 1.67 -10.56 -5.25
CA SER A 72 2.20 -9.32 -4.72
C SER A 72 2.05 -9.26 -3.21
N GLY A 73 2.87 -8.42 -2.58
CA GLY A 73 2.78 -8.18 -1.16
C GLY A 73 3.26 -6.79 -0.81
N ALA A 74 2.62 -6.18 0.19
CA ALA A 74 3.00 -4.89 0.75
C ALA A 74 3.14 -5.03 2.27
N ALA A 75 4.25 -4.53 2.81
CA ALA A 75 4.56 -4.58 4.23
C ALA A 75 4.47 -3.19 4.87
N PHE A 76 3.81 -3.12 6.02
CA PHE A 76 3.64 -1.90 6.80
C PHE A 76 4.01 -2.15 8.26
N LEU A 77 4.76 -1.24 8.88
CA LEU A 77 4.95 -1.19 10.32
C LEU A 77 3.79 -0.42 10.95
N ASP A 78 3.08 -1.05 11.88
CA ASP A 78 2.15 -0.34 12.75
C ASP A 78 2.90 0.23 13.96
N ASN A 79 3.11 1.54 13.96
CA ASN A 79 3.82 2.25 15.02
C ASN A 79 3.09 2.24 16.37
N ASN A 80 1.80 1.92 16.41
CA ASN A 80 1.08 1.79 17.68
C ASN A 80 1.41 0.47 18.40
N THR A 81 1.68 -0.59 17.65
CA THR A 81 1.86 -1.95 18.20
C THR A 81 3.28 -2.49 18.02
N GLY A 82 4.09 -1.88 17.16
CA GLY A 82 5.41 -2.38 16.75
C GLY A 82 5.35 -3.61 15.86
N LYS A 83 4.16 -3.99 15.37
CA LYS A 83 3.97 -5.19 14.53
C LYS A 83 4.06 -4.82 13.05
N VAL A 84 4.56 -5.76 12.25
CA VAL A 84 4.51 -5.66 10.80
C VAL A 84 3.26 -6.35 10.29
N ILE A 85 2.48 -5.64 9.48
CA ILE A 85 1.31 -6.15 8.78
C ILE A 85 1.71 -6.33 7.32
N VAL A 86 1.51 -7.54 6.79
CA VAL A 86 1.78 -7.86 5.39
C VAL A 86 0.46 -8.13 4.69
N GLY A 87 0.10 -7.26 3.75
CA GLY A 87 -1.04 -7.46 2.87
C GLY A 87 -0.59 -8.16 1.60
N PHE A 88 -1.22 -9.29 1.27
CA PHE A 88 -1.02 -9.96 -0.01
C PHE A 88 -2.17 -9.56 -0.95
N ALA A 89 -1.81 -9.01 -2.11
CA ALA A 89 -2.73 -8.92 -3.23
C ALA A 89 -2.36 -10.02 -4.22
N GLY A 90 -3.38 -10.70 -4.74
CA GLY A 90 -3.23 -11.89 -5.55
C GLY A 90 -4.29 -11.87 -6.62
N THR A 91 -4.04 -11.11 -7.68
CA THR A 91 -4.94 -11.10 -8.82
C THR A 91 -4.18 -11.42 -10.10
N LYS A 92 -4.54 -12.56 -10.71
CA LYS A 92 -4.37 -12.74 -12.15
C LYS A 92 -5.32 -11.76 -12.85
N TRP A 93 -4.77 -10.87 -13.66
CA TRP A 93 -5.48 -10.15 -14.72
C TRP A 93 -4.91 -10.61 -16.07
#